data_AF-A0A7W5DC90-F1
#
_entry.id   AF-A0A7W5DC90-F1
#
_cell.length_a   1.000
_cell.length_b   1.000
_cell.length_c   1.000
_cell.angle_alpha   90.00
_cell.angle_beta   90.00
_cell.angle_gamma   90.00
#
_symmetry.space_group_name_H-M   'P 1'
#
loop_
_entity.id
_entity.type
_entity.pdbx_description
1 polymer ?
#
loop_
_entity_poly.entity_id
_entity_poly.type
_entity_poly.pdbx_seq_one_letter_code
_entity_poly.pdbx_strand_id
1 'polypeptide(L)'
;MSRLNALIVLALLAGPASADSGFPQFKQSLVDLVDQAGKGLVDTAKSAMTNKSQDPTAPGPDLSARNDPQASLQPTRATAPGSPIAASFDCRKAATASERIICSNPQAAESDRDMASAFGLAMQGTSNPSRIQSNQREWIAKVRNACQDAQCVISVNGDRAAALRSLSP
;
A
#
# COMPACT_ATOMS: atom_id res chain seq x y z
N MET A 1 23.23 25.11 54.25
CA MET A 1 23.79 26.09 53.29
C MET A 1 25.11 26.58 53.83
N SER A 2 26.23 26.36 53.14
CA SER A 2 27.26 27.37 52.79
C SER A 2 28.43 26.63 52.12
N ARG A 3 28.43 26.56 50.79
CA ARG A 3 29.31 27.34 49.88
C ARG A 3 30.73 26.75 49.82
N LEU A 4 31.02 25.96 48.78
CA LEU A 4 31.55 26.39 47.48
C LEU A 4 33.09 26.53 47.50
N ASN A 5 33.70 25.73 46.62
CA ASN A 5 34.65 26.11 45.58
C ASN A 5 36.10 25.60 45.67
N ALA A 6 36.43 24.88 44.58
CA ALA A 6 37.69 24.86 43.88
C ALA A 6 38.88 24.20 44.59
N LEU A 7 39.26 23.02 44.09
CA LEU A 7 40.59 22.85 43.54
C LEU A 7 40.54 21.83 42.39
N ILE A 8 40.97 22.33 41.24
CA ILE A 8 41.11 21.71 39.93
C ILE A 8 42.59 21.30 39.80
N VAL A 9 42.83 20.07 39.33
CA VAL A 9 44.01 19.61 38.57
C VAL A 9 45.35 19.40 39.29
N LEU A 10 45.68 18.12 39.54
CA LEU A 10 46.97 17.42 39.39
C LEU A 10 46.71 15.96 39.84
N ALA A 11 47.12 14.85 39.23
CA ALA A 11 48.00 14.54 38.13
C ALA A 11 47.68 13.10 37.64
N LEU A 12 48.03 12.80 36.39
CA LEU A 12 48.06 11.45 35.81
C LEU A 12 48.92 10.48 36.65
N LEU A 13 48.57 9.19 36.61
CA LEU A 13 49.44 8.04 36.25
C LEU A 13 48.88 6.73 36.83
N ALA A 14 48.22 5.92 35.99
CA ALA A 14 48.29 4.45 35.97
C ALA A 14 47.24 3.88 35.00
N GLY A 15 47.67 3.41 33.84
CA GLY A 15 47.13 2.17 33.27
C GLY A 15 48.14 1.04 33.52
N PRO A 16 47.94 -0.19 33.01
CA PRO A 16 46.77 -0.75 32.33
C PRO A 16 46.31 -2.10 32.95
N ALA A 17 45.07 -2.54 32.68
CA ALA A 17 44.72 -3.95 32.74
C ALA A 17 43.54 -4.24 31.82
N SER A 18 43.76 -5.23 30.95
CA SER A 18 42.90 -5.71 29.89
C SER A 18 41.70 -6.52 30.39
N ALA A 19 40.78 -6.76 29.45
CA ALA A 19 39.69 -7.75 29.42
C ALA A 19 38.39 -7.37 30.12
N ASP A 20 37.35 -7.09 29.33
CA ASP A 20 36.27 -8.06 29.20
C ASP A 20 35.52 -7.90 27.86
N SER A 21 35.69 -8.89 27.00
CA SER A 21 34.97 -9.08 25.76
C SER A 21 33.70 -9.86 26.07
N GLY A 22 32.55 -9.19 26.14
CA GLY A 22 31.32 -9.88 26.51
C GLY A 22 30.03 -9.13 26.25
N PHE A 23 29.76 -8.68 25.01
CA PHE A 23 28.38 -8.39 24.59
C PHE A 23 28.23 -8.34 23.05
N PRO A 24 28.05 -9.51 22.37
CA PRO A 24 27.18 -9.49 21.20
C PRO A 24 26.50 -10.86 20.97
N GLN A 25 25.39 -11.16 21.66
CA GLN A 25 24.55 -12.31 21.27
C GLN A 25 23.06 -11.97 21.22
N PHE A 26 22.57 -10.98 21.97
CA PHE A 26 21.13 -10.74 22.04
C PHE A 26 20.56 -9.80 20.96
N LYS A 27 21.36 -8.91 20.37
CA LYS A 27 20.88 -8.01 19.31
C LYS A 27 20.87 -8.66 17.92
N GLN A 28 21.80 -9.57 17.66
CA GLN A 28 21.89 -10.26 16.39
C GLN A 28 20.68 -11.18 16.17
N SER A 29 20.20 -11.85 17.22
CA SER A 29 19.05 -12.76 17.15
C SER A 29 17.74 -12.10 16.70
N LEU A 30 17.53 -10.79 16.93
CA LEU A 30 16.33 -10.09 16.45
C LEU A 30 16.46 -9.66 14.99
N VAL A 31 17.67 -9.26 14.57
CA VAL A 31 17.96 -8.96 13.16
C VAL A 31 17.83 -10.24 12.32
N ASP A 32 18.37 -11.35 12.82
CA ASP A 32 18.29 -12.65 12.15
C ASP A 32 16.84 -13.15 12.03
N LEU A 33 15.97 -12.88 13.04
CA LEU A 33 14.55 -13.25 12.99
C LEU A 33 13.77 -12.46 11.91
N VAL A 34 14.10 -11.18 11.73
CA VAL A 34 13.49 -10.32 10.71
C VAL A 34 13.99 -10.69 9.30
N ASP A 35 15.27 -11.01 9.15
CA ASP A 35 15.85 -11.47 7.88
C ASP A 35 15.30 -12.83 7.45
N GLN A 36 15.04 -13.74 8.40
CA GLN A 36 14.53 -15.08 8.10
C GLN A 36 13.06 -15.05 7.64
N ALA A 37 12.27 -14.06 8.08
CA ALA A 37 10.92 -13.82 7.57
C ALA A 37 10.91 -13.30 6.12
N GLY A 38 11.94 -12.55 5.70
CA GLY A 38 12.06 -12.02 4.33
C GLY A 38 12.42 -13.07 3.28
N LYS A 39 13.25 -14.07 3.64
CA LYS A 39 13.72 -15.11 2.70
C LYS A 39 12.62 -16.07 2.27
N GLY A 40 11.69 -16.42 3.16
CA GLY A 40 10.59 -17.35 2.87
C GLY A 40 9.65 -16.89 1.74
N LEU A 41 9.46 -15.57 1.59
CA LEU A 41 8.63 -15.00 0.52
C LEU A 41 9.32 -15.06 -0.86
N VAL A 42 10.65 -14.92 -0.90
CA VAL A 42 11.43 -14.97 -2.15
C VAL A 42 11.57 -16.40 -2.67
N ASP A 43 11.74 -17.38 -1.78
CA ASP A 43 11.85 -18.80 -2.16
C ASP A 43 10.51 -19.38 -2.66
N THR A 44 9.39 -18.88 -2.12
CA THR A 44 8.04 -19.23 -2.60
C THR A 44 7.79 -18.66 -4.00
N ALA A 45 8.24 -17.43 -4.28
CA ALA A 45 8.12 -16.82 -5.60
C ALA A 45 8.98 -17.54 -6.67
N LYS A 46 10.16 -18.05 -6.31
CA LYS A 46 11.05 -18.75 -7.26
C LYS A 46 10.55 -20.14 -7.65
N SER A 47 9.86 -20.83 -6.74
CA SER A 47 9.28 -22.16 -7.00
C SER A 47 8.06 -22.11 -7.94
N ALA A 48 7.38 -20.96 -8.04
CA ALA A 48 6.26 -20.79 -8.97
C ALA A 48 6.68 -20.57 -10.45
N MET A 49 7.98 -20.37 -10.73
CA MET A 49 8.48 -19.95 -12.05
C MET A 49 9.17 -21.08 -12.84
N THR A 50 9.28 -22.29 -12.31
CA THR A 50 9.97 -23.42 -12.96
C THR A 50 9.05 -24.40 -13.69
N ASN A 51 7.73 -24.21 -13.69
CA ASN A 51 6.83 -25.02 -14.52
C ASN A 51 6.76 -24.44 -15.95
N LYS A 52 7.83 -24.69 -16.70
CA LYS A 52 7.97 -24.39 -18.12
C LYS A 52 7.84 -25.69 -18.92
N SER A 53 7.01 -25.62 -19.96
CA SER A 53 6.76 -26.58 -21.05
C SER A 53 5.69 -27.65 -20.77
N GLN A 54 4.80 -28.04 -21.69
CA GLN A 54 4.51 -27.69 -23.09
C GLN A 54 3.24 -28.50 -23.44
N ASP A 55 2.36 -27.99 -24.32
CA ASP A 55 1.49 -28.84 -25.13
C ASP A 55 1.63 -28.40 -26.60
N PRO A 56 1.91 -29.31 -27.55
CA PRO A 56 2.11 -28.96 -28.95
C PRO A 56 0.81 -29.08 -29.76
N THR A 57 0.81 -28.38 -30.90
CA THR A 57 -0.04 -28.63 -32.09
C THR A 57 -1.34 -27.82 -32.16
N ALA A 58 -1.24 -26.60 -32.70
CA ALA A 58 -2.30 -25.98 -33.47
C ALA A 58 -1.85 -25.98 -34.96
N PRO A 59 -2.68 -26.45 -35.92
CA PRO A 59 -2.34 -26.31 -37.34
C PRO A 59 -2.33 -24.83 -37.73
N GLY A 60 -1.32 -24.45 -38.52
CA GLY A 60 -1.00 -23.07 -38.86
C GLY A 60 -2.07 -22.32 -39.67
N PRO A 61 -1.87 -21.02 -39.91
CA PRO A 61 -2.78 -20.24 -40.74
C PRO A 61 -2.62 -20.64 -42.21
N ASP A 62 -3.72 -21.02 -42.85
CA ASP A 62 -3.81 -21.13 -44.30
C ASP A 62 -3.62 -19.75 -44.93
N LEU A 63 -2.46 -19.54 -45.55
CA LEU A 63 -2.19 -18.43 -46.44
C LEU A 63 -2.69 -18.79 -47.84
N SER A 64 -4.01 -18.70 -48.03
CA SER A 64 -4.64 -18.72 -49.35
C SER A 64 -5.60 -17.55 -49.51
N ALA A 65 -5.04 -16.46 -50.04
CA ALA A 65 -5.65 -15.44 -50.87
C ALA A 65 -7.19 -15.24 -50.84
N ARG A 66 -7.62 -14.08 -50.34
CA ARG A 66 -8.56 -13.20 -51.07
C ARG A 66 -8.09 -11.74 -51.00
N ASN A 67 -7.70 -11.22 -52.16
CA ASN A 67 -7.65 -9.79 -52.45
C ASN A 67 -9.09 -9.29 -52.57
N ASP A 68 -9.56 -8.48 -51.63
CA ASP A 68 -10.79 -7.68 -51.78
C ASP A 68 -10.44 -6.20 -51.56
N PRO A 69 -10.46 -5.34 -52.59
CA PRO A 69 -10.42 -3.90 -52.41
C PRO A 69 -11.84 -3.42 -52.11
N GLN A 70 -12.31 -3.65 -50.88
CA GLN A 70 -13.52 -3.00 -50.37
C GLN A 70 -13.14 -2.02 -49.26
N ALA A 71 -12.87 -0.80 -49.70
CA ALA A 71 -13.21 0.39 -48.95
C ALA A 71 -14.71 0.34 -48.61
N SER A 72 -15.04 -0.19 -47.44
CA SER A 72 -16.36 -0.13 -46.84
C SER A 72 -16.26 0.64 -45.53
N LEU A 73 -16.92 1.80 -45.50
CA LEU A 73 -17.13 2.65 -44.34
C LEU A 73 -17.66 1.79 -43.18
N GLN A 74 -16.79 1.36 -42.27
CA GLN A 74 -17.24 0.77 -41.02
C GLN A 74 -17.89 1.90 -40.21
N PRO A 75 -19.14 1.72 -39.74
CA PRO A 75 -19.73 2.65 -38.78
C PRO A 75 -18.78 2.70 -37.59
N THR A 76 -18.39 3.92 -37.18
CA THR A 76 -17.62 4.11 -35.94
C THR A 76 -18.38 3.38 -34.84
N ARG A 77 -17.75 2.35 -34.27
CA ARG A 77 -18.33 1.54 -33.19
C ARG A 77 -18.61 2.52 -32.06
N ALA A 78 -19.88 2.87 -31.87
CA ALA A 78 -20.30 3.69 -30.74
C ALA A 78 -19.83 2.96 -29.49
N THR A 79 -18.90 3.58 -28.76
CA THR A 79 -18.49 3.12 -27.44
C THR A 79 -19.77 3.02 -26.62
N ALA A 80 -20.21 1.80 -26.32
CA ALA A 80 -21.30 1.60 -25.38
C ALA A 80 -20.96 2.38 -24.11
N PRO A 81 -21.92 3.06 -23.47
CA PRO A 81 -21.65 3.78 -22.23
C PRO A 81 -20.96 2.81 -21.28
N GLY A 82 -19.72 3.16 -20.90
CA GLY A 82 -18.95 2.34 -19.97
C GLY A 82 -19.77 2.09 -18.70
N SER A 83 -19.63 0.90 -18.11
CA SER A 83 -20.29 0.58 -16.85
C SER A 83 -20.09 1.74 -15.85
N PRO A 84 -21.15 2.16 -15.14
CA PRO A 84 -21.05 3.29 -14.24
C PRO A 84 -19.98 3.04 -13.19
N ILE A 85 -19.10 4.03 -12.98
CA ILE A 85 -18.09 3.99 -11.92
C ILE A 85 -18.82 4.02 -10.57
N ALA A 86 -18.60 3.01 -9.73
CA ALA A 86 -19.25 2.88 -8.43
C ALA A 86 -18.29 3.26 -7.29
N ALA A 87 -18.41 4.46 -6.72
CA ALA A 87 -17.68 4.80 -5.50
C ALA A 87 -18.25 4.07 -4.26
N SER A 88 -17.62 4.21 -3.09
CA SER A 88 -18.21 3.74 -1.82
C SER A 88 -19.41 4.59 -1.34
N PHE A 89 -19.73 5.65 -2.07
CA PHE A 89 -20.81 6.60 -1.81
C PHE A 89 -21.58 6.94 -3.10
N ASP A 90 -22.72 7.62 -2.96
CA ASP A 90 -23.51 8.09 -4.10
C ASP A 90 -22.78 9.23 -4.82
N CYS A 91 -22.28 8.95 -6.02
CA CYS A 91 -21.57 9.93 -6.84
C CYS A 91 -22.39 11.17 -7.20
N ARG A 92 -23.73 11.10 -7.15
CA ARG A 92 -24.59 12.28 -7.32
C ARG A 92 -24.50 13.27 -6.17
N LYS A 93 -23.93 12.85 -5.03
CA LYS A 93 -23.73 13.64 -3.81
C LYS A 93 -22.28 14.08 -3.62
N ALA A 94 -21.40 13.85 -4.60
CA ALA A 94 -20.00 14.29 -4.53
C ALA A 94 -19.90 15.81 -4.36
N ALA A 95 -19.40 16.26 -3.21
CA ALA A 95 -19.28 17.66 -2.85
C ALA A 95 -17.83 18.17 -3.00
N THR A 96 -16.84 17.30 -2.73
CA THR A 96 -15.42 17.69 -2.74
C THR A 96 -14.74 17.39 -4.08
N ALA A 97 -13.58 18.02 -4.34
CA ALA A 97 -12.77 17.72 -5.52
C ALA A 97 -12.32 16.25 -5.53
N SER A 98 -11.86 15.75 -4.38
CA SER A 98 -11.47 14.34 -4.23
C SER A 98 -12.62 13.37 -4.52
N GLU A 99 -13.86 13.68 -4.09
CA GLU A 99 -15.03 12.85 -4.38
C GLU A 99 -15.38 12.84 -5.87
N ARG A 100 -15.27 13.98 -6.56
CA ARG A 100 -15.45 14.04 -8.02
C ARG A 100 -14.37 13.25 -8.77
N ILE A 101 -13.13 13.26 -8.27
CA ILE A 101 -12.03 12.43 -8.80
C ILE A 101 -12.37 10.95 -8.64
N ILE A 102 -12.80 10.53 -7.44
CA ILE A 102 -13.23 9.15 -7.17
C ILE A 102 -14.33 8.73 -8.15
N CYS A 103 -15.33 9.59 -8.37
CA CYS A 103 -16.47 9.28 -9.23
C CYS A 103 -16.19 9.30 -10.74
N SER A 104 -15.03 9.82 -11.17
CA SER A 104 -14.64 9.90 -12.59
C SER A 104 -13.46 9.01 -12.96
N ASN A 105 -12.80 8.39 -11.98
CA ASN A 105 -11.64 7.52 -12.20
C ASN A 105 -11.87 6.11 -11.60
N PRO A 106 -11.87 5.04 -12.43
CA PRO A 106 -12.14 3.68 -11.96
C PRO A 106 -11.17 3.16 -10.89
N GLN A 107 -9.88 3.52 -10.97
CA GLN A 107 -8.87 3.08 -10.01
C GLN A 107 -9.01 3.81 -8.68
N ALA A 108 -9.33 5.12 -8.72
CA ALA A 108 -9.66 5.87 -7.51
C ALA A 108 -10.92 5.31 -6.84
N ALA A 109 -11.97 4.98 -7.61
CA ALA A 109 -13.17 4.33 -7.10
C ALA A 109 -12.89 2.97 -6.44
N GLU A 110 -12.03 2.13 -7.04
CA GLU A 110 -11.60 0.87 -6.42
C GLU A 110 -10.91 1.12 -5.07
N SER A 111 -9.93 2.02 -5.03
CA SER A 111 -9.22 2.35 -3.77
C SER A 111 -10.16 2.89 -2.68
N ASP A 112 -11.19 3.65 -3.06
CA ASP A 112 -12.18 4.21 -2.13
C ASP A 112 -13.07 3.10 -1.55
N ARG A 113 -13.52 2.14 -2.37
CA ARG A 113 -14.25 0.95 -1.90
C ARG A 113 -13.40 0.09 -0.97
N ASP A 114 -12.14 -0.13 -1.31
CA ASP A 114 -11.22 -0.91 -0.49
C ASP A 114 -11.01 -0.28 0.90
N MET A 115 -10.76 1.03 0.93
CA MET A 115 -10.63 1.80 2.17
C MET A 115 -11.92 1.79 2.99
N ALA A 116 -13.09 1.93 2.36
CA ALA A 116 -14.38 1.86 3.02
C ALA A 116 -14.66 0.47 3.63
N SER A 117 -14.28 -0.60 2.93
CA SER A 117 -14.37 -1.97 3.44
C SER A 117 -13.47 -2.17 4.66
N ALA A 118 -12.21 -1.72 4.60
CA ALA A 118 -11.29 -1.77 5.73
C ALA A 118 -11.81 -0.98 6.94
N PHE A 119 -12.41 0.19 6.72
CA PHE A 119 -13.07 0.96 7.78
C PHE A 119 -14.23 0.19 8.40
N GLY A 120 -15.06 -0.46 7.58
CA GLY A 120 -16.17 -1.31 8.05
C GLY A 120 -15.71 -2.48 8.93
N LEU A 121 -14.60 -3.14 8.57
CA LEU A 121 -14.01 -4.21 9.38
C LEU A 121 -13.43 -3.68 10.70
N ALA A 122 -12.68 -2.58 10.66
CA ALA A 122 -12.11 -1.97 11.87
C ALA A 122 -13.20 -1.53 12.86
N MET A 123 -14.32 -1.04 12.35
CA MET A 123 -15.49 -0.67 13.15
C MET A 123 -16.15 -1.87 13.85
N GLN A 124 -16.11 -3.06 13.25
CA GLN A 124 -16.66 -4.28 13.82
C GLN A 124 -15.72 -4.94 14.85
N GLY A 125 -14.41 -4.85 14.63
CA GLY A 125 -13.41 -5.51 15.48
C GLY A 125 -12.96 -4.71 16.71
N THR A 126 -13.37 -3.45 16.85
CA THR A 126 -12.88 -2.56 17.92
C THR A 126 -13.80 -2.49 19.13
N SER A 127 -13.23 -2.33 20.33
CA SER A 127 -13.97 -1.97 21.55
C SER A 127 -14.28 -0.48 21.66
N ASN A 128 -13.69 0.38 20.80
CA ASN A 128 -13.93 1.82 20.82
C ASN A 128 -14.23 2.38 19.41
N PRO A 129 -15.45 2.16 18.89
CA PRO A 129 -15.83 2.59 17.54
C PRO A 129 -15.83 4.11 17.36
N SER A 130 -16.15 4.88 18.40
CA SER A 130 -16.22 6.35 18.32
C SER A 130 -14.86 6.97 18.03
N ARG A 131 -13.78 6.39 18.55
CA ARG A 131 -12.40 6.80 18.24
C ARG A 131 -12.06 6.58 16.77
N ILE A 132 -12.41 5.42 16.21
CA ILE A 132 -12.15 5.12 14.79
C ILE A 132 -12.97 6.05 13.89
N GLN A 133 -14.25 6.27 14.19
CA GLN A 133 -15.10 7.19 13.43
C GLN A 133 -14.56 8.63 13.45
N SER A 134 -14.16 9.14 14.61
CA SER A 134 -13.62 10.49 14.73
C SER A 134 -12.34 10.65 13.91
N ASN A 135 -11.41 9.69 14.06
CA ASN A 135 -10.15 9.71 13.32
C ASN A 135 -10.37 9.58 11.80
N GLN A 136 -11.35 8.78 11.35
CA GLN A 136 -11.70 8.67 9.94
C GLN A 136 -12.24 9.98 9.36
N ARG A 137 -13.14 10.66 10.08
CA ARG A 137 -13.68 11.97 9.65
C ARG A 137 -12.57 13.02 9.53
N GLU A 138 -11.69 13.07 10.52
CA GLU A 138 -10.55 13.99 10.50
C GLU A 138 -9.60 13.69 9.33
N TRP A 139 -9.29 12.41 9.10
CA TRP A 139 -8.46 11.99 7.98
C TRP A 139 -9.09 12.35 6.62
N ILE A 140 -10.39 12.13 6.43
CA ILE A 140 -11.09 12.55 5.20
C ILE A 140 -10.94 14.07 5.00
N ALA A 141 -11.20 14.85 6.04
CA ALA A 141 -11.18 16.31 5.96
C ALA A 141 -9.78 16.88 5.66
N LYS A 142 -8.73 16.29 6.25
CA LYS A 142 -7.37 16.84 6.19
C LYS A 142 -6.48 16.22 5.13
N VAL A 143 -6.69 14.95 4.80
CA VAL A 143 -5.80 14.18 3.92
C VAL A 143 -6.46 13.92 2.59
N ARG A 144 -7.56 13.15 2.55
CA ARG A 144 -8.22 12.78 1.29
C ARG A 144 -8.71 14.01 0.53
N ASN A 145 -9.38 14.94 1.22
CA ASN A 145 -9.93 16.14 0.60
C ASN A 145 -8.87 17.13 0.11
N ALA A 146 -7.60 16.97 0.50
CA ALA A 146 -6.48 17.78 0.00
C ALA A 146 -5.97 17.29 -1.38
N CYS A 147 -6.35 16.09 -1.82
CA CYS A 147 -5.93 15.55 -3.10
C CYS A 147 -6.49 16.31 -4.30
N GLN A 148 -5.63 16.51 -5.30
CA GLN A 148 -5.93 17.25 -6.53
C GLN A 148 -5.97 16.36 -7.78
N ASP A 149 -5.54 15.10 -7.66
CA ASP A 149 -5.55 14.12 -8.75
C ASP A 149 -5.87 12.70 -8.25
N ALA A 150 -6.06 11.77 -9.20
CA ALA A 150 -6.39 10.38 -8.91
C ALA A 150 -5.26 9.61 -8.22
N GLN A 151 -3.99 9.90 -8.53
CA GLN A 151 -2.86 9.18 -7.93
C GLN A 151 -2.71 9.51 -6.44
N CYS A 152 -2.92 10.77 -6.06
CA CYS A 152 -3.01 11.18 -4.66
C CYS A 152 -4.12 10.41 -3.94
N VAL A 153 -5.34 10.40 -4.50
CA VAL A 153 -6.48 9.69 -3.89
C VAL A 153 -6.19 8.21 -3.70
N ILE A 154 -5.67 7.55 -4.73
CA ILE A 154 -5.33 6.12 -4.70
C ILE A 154 -4.30 5.85 -3.59
N SER A 155 -3.24 6.65 -3.54
CA SER A 155 -2.17 6.51 -2.55
C SER A 155 -2.69 6.66 -1.12
N VAL A 156 -3.35 7.78 -0.81
CA VAL A 156 -3.81 8.04 0.57
C VAL A 156 -4.91 7.08 1.00
N ASN A 157 -5.80 6.66 0.09
CA ASN A 157 -6.80 5.63 0.39
C ASN A 157 -6.12 4.30 0.71
N GLY A 158 -5.09 3.90 -0.06
CA GLY A 158 -4.32 2.69 0.18
C GLY A 158 -3.62 2.69 1.53
N ASP A 159 -2.89 3.76 1.85
CA ASP A 159 -2.22 3.93 3.15
C ASP A 159 -3.23 3.85 4.31
N ARG A 160 -4.38 4.50 4.13
CA ARG A 160 -5.43 4.49 5.13
C ARG A 160 -6.06 3.11 5.30
N ALA A 161 -6.31 2.39 4.21
CA ALA A 161 -6.86 1.04 4.25
C ALA A 161 -5.91 0.08 4.98
N ALA A 162 -4.60 0.17 4.72
CA ALA A 162 -3.58 -0.60 5.44
C ALA A 162 -3.57 -0.28 6.95
N ALA A 163 -3.62 1.01 7.31
CA ALA A 163 -3.67 1.44 8.70
C ALA A 163 -4.95 1.00 9.44
N LEU A 164 -6.09 0.91 8.75
CA LEU A 164 -7.35 0.41 9.34
C LEU A 164 -7.33 -1.10 9.51
N ARG A 165 -6.74 -1.84 8.57
CA ARG A 165 -6.58 -3.30 8.66
C ARG A 165 -5.72 -3.73 9.84
N SER A 166 -4.70 -2.97 10.20
CA SER A 166 -3.88 -3.29 11.39
C SER A 166 -4.63 -3.08 12.72
N LEU A 167 -5.80 -2.42 12.70
CA LEU A 167 -6.68 -2.27 13.85
C LEU A 167 -7.77 -3.36 13.91
N SER A 168 -7.91 -4.17 12.86
CA SER A 168 -8.91 -5.24 12.75
C SER A 168 -8.24 -6.57 13.11
N PRO A 169 -8.62 -7.21 14.23
CA PRO A 169 -8.05 -8.49 14.66
C PRO A 169 -8.48 -9.67 13.78
#